data_AF-A0A416CEW0-F1
#
_entry.id   AF-A0A416CEW0-F1
#
_cell.length_a   1.000
_cell.length_b   1.000
_cell.length_c   1.000
_cell.angle_alpha   90.00
_cell.angle_beta   90.00
_cell.angle_gamma   90.00
#
_symmetry.space_group_name_H-M   'P 1'
#
loop_
_entity.id
_entity.type
_entity.pdbx_description
1 polymer ?
#
loop_
_entity_poly.entity_id
_entity_poly.type
_entity_poly.pdbx_seq_one_letter_code
_entity_poly.pdbx_strand_id
1 'polypeptide(L)'
;MIVKNIWSKIKIYCACHEEPVELVPNQNGSTLFYSCPKYYGTNRKPGERACTNRISMDDYQALVEHIGNKVYENEENRVSENLTGHQWKKRNIEYEVIREKDGYFDVNVKNRAALK
;
A
#
# COMPACT_ATOMS: atom_id res chain seq x y z
N MET A 1 -11.07 -17.74 -10.59
CA MET A 1 -10.30 -18.36 -9.50
C MET A 1 -9.78 -17.21 -8.65
N ILE A 2 -10.41 -16.90 -7.51
CA ILE A 2 -9.93 -15.79 -6.65
C ILE A 2 -8.58 -16.22 -6.11
N VAL A 3 -7.53 -15.44 -6.37
CA VAL A 3 -6.14 -15.68 -5.93
C VAL A 3 -6.14 -15.76 -4.41
N LYS A 4 -6.40 -16.96 -3.88
CA LYS A 4 -6.35 -17.24 -2.46
C LYS A 4 -4.93 -16.89 -2.03
N ASN A 5 -4.82 -15.97 -1.07
CA ASN A 5 -3.57 -15.54 -0.44
C ASN A 5 -2.76 -14.41 -1.11
N ILE A 6 -3.28 -13.66 -2.09
CA ILE A 6 -2.56 -12.47 -2.61
C ILE A 6 -2.27 -11.42 -1.52
N TRP A 7 -3.13 -11.35 -0.51
CA TRP A 7 -3.00 -10.48 0.66
C TRP A 7 -1.69 -10.66 1.43
N SER A 8 -1.14 -11.88 1.49
CA SER A 8 0.15 -12.15 2.17
C SER A 8 1.35 -11.87 1.28
N LYS A 9 1.13 -11.58 0.00
CA LYS A 9 2.17 -11.27 -0.97
C LYS A 9 2.34 -9.78 -1.22
N ILE A 10 1.45 -8.95 -0.67
CA ILE A 10 1.50 -7.50 -0.85
C ILE A 10 2.03 -6.86 0.44
N LYS A 11 3.05 -6.01 0.30
CA LYS A 11 3.51 -5.08 1.33
C LYS A 11 3.30 -3.66 0.87
N ILE A 12 2.90 -2.80 1.80
CA ILE A 12 2.63 -1.39 1.51
C ILE A 12 3.61 -0.49 2.23
N TYR A 13 4.12 0.52 1.54
CA TYR A 13 5.13 1.45 2.03
C TYR A 13 4.64 2.90 1.91
N CYS A 14 5.07 3.73 2.85
CA CYS A 14 4.71 5.13 2.92
C CYS A 14 5.57 5.95 1.94
N ALA A 15 4.94 6.48 0.89
CA ALA A 15 5.62 7.32 -0.11
C ALA A 15 5.78 8.80 0.34
N CYS A 16 5.95 9.03 1.65
CA CYS A 16 6.17 10.36 2.25
C CYS A 16 7.56 10.51 2.88
N HIS A 17 8.41 9.51 2.70
CA HIS A 17 9.76 9.45 3.27
C HIS A 17 10.75 9.10 2.16
N GLU A 18 12.00 9.52 2.31
CA GLU A 18 13.08 9.18 1.36
C GLU A 18 13.37 7.68 1.35
N GLU A 19 13.28 7.04 2.51
CA GLU A 19 13.41 5.60 2.66
C GLU A 19 12.02 4.92 2.68
N PRO A 20 11.90 3.69 2.15
CA PRO A 20 10.66 2.93 2.21
C PRO A 20 10.30 2.61 3.67
N VAL A 21 9.19 3.17 4.15
CA VAL A 21 8.68 2.87 5.50
C VAL A 21 7.40 2.05 5.37
N GLU A 22 7.43 0.78 5.79
CA GLU A 22 6.26 -0.10 5.73
C GLU A 22 5.09 0.50 6.55
N LEU A 23 3.89 0.60 5.96
CA LEU A 23 2.69 0.95 6.73
C LEU A 23 2.28 -0.28 7.55
N VAL A 24 2.01 -0.06 8.83
CA VAL A 24 1.67 -1.14 9.76
C VAL A 24 0.19 -1.05 10.14
N PRO A 25 -0.46 -2.21 10.41
CA PRO A 25 -1.84 -2.21 10.86
C PRO A 25 -1.93 -1.58 12.26
N ASN A 26 -2.89 -0.68 12.42
CA ASN A 26 -3.19 0.01 13.65
C ASN A 26 -4.70 0.00 13.89
N GLN A 27 -5.06 0.24 15.15
CA GLN A 27 -6.45 0.25 15.59
C GLN A 27 -6.71 1.51 16.42
N ASN A 28 -7.82 2.19 16.12
CA ASN A 28 -8.35 3.27 16.94
C ASN A 28 -9.81 2.94 17.28
N GLY A 29 -10.09 2.58 18.53
CA GLY A 29 -11.39 2.04 18.93
C GLY A 29 -11.72 0.77 18.15
N SER A 30 -12.83 0.76 17.43
CA SER A 30 -13.25 -0.35 16.57
C SER A 30 -12.73 -0.25 15.12
N THR A 31 -12.03 0.83 14.76
CA THR A 31 -11.59 1.08 13.38
C THR A 31 -10.17 0.59 13.17
N LEU A 32 -9.98 -0.31 12.19
CA LEU A 32 -8.69 -0.78 11.71
C LEU A 32 -8.23 0.02 10.49
N PHE A 33 -6.94 0.31 10.41
CA PHE A 33 -6.32 1.02 9.30
C PHE A 33 -4.83 0.71 9.23
N TYR A 34 -4.21 0.91 8.07
CA TYR A 34 -2.75 0.91 7.95
C TYR A 34 -2.24 2.35 8.04
N SER A 35 -1.16 2.58 8.79
CA SER A 35 -0.54 3.90 8.88
C SER A 35 0.98 3.84 8.96
N CYS A 36 1.62 4.95 8.61
CA CYS A 36 3.05 5.10 8.83
C CYS A 36 3.40 4.92 10.33
N PRO A 37 4.46 4.20 10.71
CA PRO A 37 4.93 4.12 12.09
C PRO A 37 5.20 5.48 12.75
N LYS A 38 5.61 6.48 11.95
CA LYS A 38 5.79 7.88 12.38
C LYS A 38 4.49 8.65 12.61
N TYR A 39 3.34 7.98 12.49
CA TYR A 39 2.05 8.48 12.94
C TYR A 39 2.03 8.70 14.45
N TYR A 40 2.66 7.78 15.20
CA TYR A 40 2.77 7.88 16.67
C TYR A 40 4.06 8.57 17.10
N GLY A 41 4.02 9.23 18.26
CA GLY A 41 5.16 9.98 18.83
C GLY A 41 6.39 9.13 19.14
N THR A 42 6.20 7.87 19.46
CA THR A 42 7.25 6.95 19.90
C THR A 42 8.30 6.64 18.83
N ASN A 43 7.92 6.73 17.55
CA ASN A 43 8.79 6.40 16.41
C ASN A 43 9.34 7.65 15.70
N ARG A 44 9.23 8.83 16.32
CA ARG A 44 9.64 10.11 15.76
C ARG A 44 10.91 10.62 16.42
N LYS A 45 11.76 11.30 15.65
CA LYS A 45 12.86 12.07 16.22
C LYS A 45 12.31 13.30 16.97
N PRO A 46 12.99 13.81 18.01
CA PRO A 46 12.59 15.05 18.68
C PRO A 46 12.42 16.19 17.66
N GLY A 47 11.24 16.83 17.65
CA GLY A 47 10.90 17.90 16.72
C GLY A 47 10.33 17.47 15.35
N GLU A 48 10.25 16.16 15.07
CA GLU A 48 9.71 15.64 13.80
C GLU A 48 8.16 15.70 13.78
N ARG A 49 7.62 16.23 12.67
CA ARG A 49 6.16 16.25 12.44
C ARG A 49 5.62 14.83 12.26
N ALA A 50 4.40 14.61 12.73
CA ALA A 50 3.72 13.33 12.52
C ALA A 50 3.48 13.08 11.02
N CYS A 51 3.81 11.86 10.56
CA CYS A 51 3.37 11.43 9.24
C CYS A 51 1.95 10.88 9.36
N THR A 52 0.99 11.65 8.87
CA THR A 52 -0.44 11.31 8.96
C THR A 52 -0.90 10.36 7.85
N ASN A 53 0.01 9.91 6.98
CA ASN A 53 -0.29 8.98 5.90
C ASN A 53 -0.87 7.67 6.47
N ARG A 54 -2.11 7.38 6.07
CA ARG A 54 -2.86 6.18 6.47
C ARG A 54 -3.88 5.82 5.41
N ILE A 55 -4.25 4.54 5.35
CA ILE A 55 -5.34 4.04 4.51
C ILE A 55 -6.26 3.13 5.34
N SER A 56 -7.55 3.13 5.02
CA SER A 56 -8.50 2.22 5.68
C SER A 56 -8.29 0.77 5.23
N MET A 57 -8.91 -0.19 5.93
CA MET A 57 -8.94 -1.58 5.47
C MET A 57 -9.63 -1.72 4.11
N ASP A 58 -10.68 -0.94 3.83
CA ASP A 58 -11.38 -0.95 2.54
C ASP A 58 -10.50 -0.42 1.39
N ASP A 59 -9.67 0.58 1.68
CA ASP A 59 -8.69 1.09 0.71
C ASP A 59 -7.60 0.05 0.44
N TYR A 60 -7.12 -0.65 1.48
CA TYR A 60 -6.17 -1.74 1.33
C TYR A 60 -6.78 -2.91 0.54
N GLN A 61 -8.04 -3.29 0.84
CA GLN A 61 -8.75 -4.31 0.08
C GLN A 61 -8.81 -3.98 -1.41
N ALA A 62 -9.14 -2.73 -1.72
CA ALA A 62 -9.21 -2.29 -3.11
C ALA A 62 -7.87 -2.26 -3.83
N LEU A 63 -6.78 -1.97 -3.12
CA LEU A 63 -5.42 -2.11 -3.63
C LEU A 63 -5.16 -3.58 -3.99
N VAL A 64 -5.48 -4.50 -3.09
CA VAL A 64 -5.29 -5.94 -3.29
C VAL A 64 -6.11 -6.45 -4.47
N GLU A 65 -7.37 -6.03 -4.59
CA GLU A 65 -8.24 -6.36 -5.72
C GLU A 65 -7.68 -5.82 -7.04
N HIS A 66 -7.15 -4.60 -7.06
CA HIS A 66 -6.54 -4.00 -8.25
C HIS A 66 -5.34 -4.82 -8.76
N ILE A 67 -4.42 -5.17 -7.86
CA ILE A 67 -3.24 -5.99 -8.21
C ILE A 67 -3.68 -7.39 -8.63
N GLY A 68 -4.63 -7.99 -7.90
CA GLY A 68 -5.15 -9.32 -8.24
C GLY A 68 -5.77 -9.38 -9.63
N ASN A 69 -6.53 -8.35 -10.02
CA ASN A 69 -7.10 -8.26 -11.36
C ASN A 69 -6.01 -8.10 -12.42
N LYS A 70 -4.97 -7.30 -12.17
CA LYS A 70 -3.84 -7.15 -13.10
C LYS A 70 -3.08 -8.46 -13.32
N VAL A 71 -2.82 -9.20 -12.25
CA VAL A 71 -2.20 -10.53 -12.33
C VAL A 71 -3.09 -11.50 -13.11
N TYR A 72 -4.40 -11.50 -12.85
CA TYR A 72 -5.35 -12.34 -13.57
C TYR A 72 -5.43 -11.99 -15.06
N GLU A 73 -5.46 -10.70 -15.42
CA GLU A 73 -5.43 -10.24 -16.82
C GLU A 73 -4.16 -10.71 -17.53
N ASN A 74 -3.01 -10.66 -16.87
CA ASN A 74 -1.73 -11.14 -17.42
C ASN A 74 -1.78 -12.66 -17.66
N GLU A 75 -2.29 -13.43 -16.69
CA GLU A 75 -2.46 -14.88 -16.83
C GLU A 75 -3.44 -15.26 -17.96
N GLU A 76 -4.60 -14.60 -18.03
CA GLU A 76 -5.63 -14.84 -19.05
C GLU A 76 -5.11 -14.56 -20.46
N ASN A 77 -4.37 -13.47 -20.63
CA ASN A 77 -3.78 -13.09 -21.90
C ASN A 77 -2.45 -13.82 -22.20
N ARG A 78 -1.97 -14.68 -21.29
CA ARG A 78 -0.68 -15.39 -21.38
C ARG A 78 0.51 -14.44 -21.57
N VAL A 79 0.44 -13.27 -20.93
CA VAL A 79 1.50 -12.26 -20.92
C VAL A 79 2.20 -12.29 -19.57
N SER A 80 3.53 -12.17 -19.56
CA SER A 80 4.33 -12.09 -18.32
C SER A 80 4.80 -10.65 -18.07
N GLU A 81 3.88 -9.70 -18.08
CA GLU A 81 4.20 -8.29 -17.83
C GLU A 81 4.51 -8.08 -16.34
N ASN A 82 5.63 -7.42 -16.07
CA ASN A 82 6.03 -7.02 -14.72
C ASN A 82 5.33 -5.71 -14.36
N LEU A 83 4.64 -5.67 -13.23
CA LEU A 83 3.89 -4.52 -12.74
C LEU A 83 4.76 -3.45 -12.07
N THR A 84 6.09 -3.63 -11.96
CA THR A 84 6.99 -2.60 -11.40
C THR A 84 6.88 -1.30 -12.20
N GLY A 85 6.65 -0.18 -11.51
CA GLY A 85 6.37 1.12 -12.11
C GLY A 85 4.89 1.34 -12.45
N HIS A 86 4.02 0.33 -12.26
CA HIS A 86 2.59 0.48 -12.45
C HIS A 86 2.02 1.43 -11.39
N GLN A 87 1.40 2.52 -11.86
CA GLN A 87 0.83 3.56 -11.01
C GLN A 87 -0.68 3.65 -11.22
N TRP A 88 -1.42 3.87 -10.14
CA TRP A 88 -2.85 4.12 -10.20
C TRP A 88 -3.30 4.98 -9.03
N LYS A 89 -4.52 5.50 -9.15
CA LYS A 89 -5.12 6.37 -8.15
C LYS A 89 -6.53 5.90 -7.82
N LYS A 90 -6.86 5.87 -6.52
CA LYS A 90 -8.23 5.70 -6.04
C LYS A 90 -8.57 6.85 -5.10
N ARG A 91 -9.55 7.68 -5.48
CA ARG A 91 -9.92 8.89 -4.75
C ARG A 91 -8.71 9.81 -4.53
N ASN A 92 -8.26 9.97 -3.29
CA ASN A 92 -7.12 10.82 -2.90
C ASN A 92 -5.85 10.02 -2.60
N ILE A 93 -5.84 8.72 -2.90
CA ILE A 93 -4.73 7.83 -2.61
C ILE A 93 -4.04 7.45 -3.92
N GLU A 94 -2.73 7.67 -3.95
CA GLU A 94 -1.85 7.32 -5.05
C GLU A 94 -1.09 6.06 -4.68
N TYR A 95 -1.02 5.13 -5.63
CA TYR A 95 -0.38 3.83 -5.49
C TYR A 95 0.63 3.63 -6.59
N GLU A 96 1.74 2.98 -6.26
CA GLU A 96 2.79 2.63 -7.21
C GLU A 96 3.41 1.30 -6.80
N VAL A 97 3.47 0.34 -7.72
CA VAL A 97 4.27 -0.87 -7.49
C VAL A 97 5.74 -0.51 -7.64
N ILE A 98 6.50 -0.54 -6.56
CA ILE A 98 7.94 -0.25 -6.58
C ILE A 98 8.78 -1.49 -6.86
N ARG A 99 8.21 -2.67 -6.62
CA ARG A 99 8.88 -3.94 -6.89
C ARG A 99 7.86 -5.06 -7.03
N GLU A 100 8.03 -5.83 -8.10
CA GLU A 100 7.45 -7.16 -8.22
C GLU A 100 8.57 -8.21 -8.26
N LYS A 101 8.48 -9.23 -7.40
CA LYS A 101 9.40 -10.37 -7.40
C LYS A 101 8.76 -11.62 -6.85
N ASP A 102 8.84 -12.74 -7.58
CA ASP A 102 8.33 -14.06 -7.15
C ASP A 102 6.84 -14.02 -6.72
N GLY A 103 6.05 -13.16 -7.35
CA GLY A 103 4.64 -12.91 -7.03
C GLY A 103 4.41 -12.08 -5.76
N TYR A 104 5.45 -11.53 -5.14
CA TYR A 104 5.37 -10.51 -4.10
C TYR A 104 5.40 -9.11 -4.70
N PHE A 105 4.64 -8.21 -4.09
CA PHE A 105 4.47 -6.83 -4.54
C PHE A 105 4.78 -5.88 -3.37
N ASP A 106 5.78 -5.02 -3.56
CA ASP A 106 6.01 -3.87 -2.72
C ASP A 106 5.31 -2.66 -3.37
N VAL A 107 4.42 -2.00 -2.63
CA VAL A 107 3.55 -0.95 -3.16
C VAL A 107 3.71 0.33 -2.34
N ASN A 108 4.14 1.40 -2.96
CA ASN A 108 4.12 2.73 -2.39
C ASN A 108 2.69 3.26 -2.31
N VAL A 109 2.34 3.87 -1.18
CA VAL A 109 1.01 4.41 -0.90
C VAL A 109 1.13 5.84 -0.37
N LYS A 110 0.38 6.75 -0.98
CA LYS A 110 0.29 8.16 -0.56
C LYS A 110 -1.15 8.64 -0.50
N ASN A 111 -1.71 8.75 0.70
CA ASN A 111 -3.03 9.32 0.92
C ASN A 111 -2.96 10.84 1.08
N ARG A 112 -3.21 11.57 0.00
CA ARG A 112 -3.19 13.05 0.00
C ARG A 112 -4.27 13.66 0.88
N ALA A 113 -5.38 12.98 1.14
CA ALA A 113 -6.42 13.49 2.03
C ALA A 113 -5.99 13.42 3.50
N ALA A 114 -5.20 12.41 3.87
CA ALA A 114 -4.71 12.25 5.24
C ALA A 114 -3.52 13.16 5.57
N LEU A 115 -2.79 13.62 4.56
CA LEU A 115 -1.62 14.50 4.69
C LEU A 115 -1.93 16.00 4.80
N LYS A 116 -3.22 16.37 4.76
CA LYS A 116 -3.68 17.75 4.91
C LYS A 116 -3.73 18.18 6.37
#